data_AF-A0A0A2MCT0-F1
#
_entry.id   AF-A0A0A2MCT0-F1
#
_cell.length_a   1.000
_cell.length_b   1.000
_cell.length_c   1.000
_cell.angle_alpha   90.00
_cell.angle_beta   90.00
_cell.angle_gamma   90.00
#
_symmetry.space_group_name_H-M   'P 1'
#
loop_
_entity.id
_entity.type
_entity.pdbx_description
1 polymer ?
#
loop_
_entity_poly.entity_id
_entity_poly.type
_entity_poly.pdbx_seq_one_letter_code
_entity_poly.pdbx_strand_id
1 'polypeptide(L)'
;MEMKKQLFNSSELGMLSSAFLKNLFPKPNKGQLLSKCVNGDCTLYFDLDYHEKLDLTIRQKYYEGQFARSNAESEWNNIMIKVNTAELTNEDTTDFDTYWLSAD
;
A
#
# COMPACT_ATOMS: atom_id res chain seq x y z
N MET A 1 -2.15 -4.02 18.00
CA MET A 1 -1.22 -4.65 17.05
C MET A 1 -0.36 -3.54 16.48
N GLU A 2 0.95 -3.72 16.42
CA GLU A 2 1.82 -2.74 15.76
C GLU A 2 1.62 -2.86 14.24
N MET A 3 1.19 -1.77 13.61
CA MET A 3 0.98 -1.69 12.17
C MET A 3 1.60 -0.40 11.65
N LYS A 4 1.80 -0.30 10.34
CA LYS A 4 2.18 0.95 9.69
C LYS A 4 0.98 1.55 8.99
N LYS A 5 0.70 2.83 9.22
CA LYS A 5 -0.36 3.54 8.51
C LYS A 5 0.18 4.56 7.54
N GLN A 6 -0.51 4.73 6.43
CA GLN A 6 -0.21 5.79 5.48
C GLN A 6 -1.47 6.25 4.76
N LEU A 7 -1.55 7.57 4.54
CA LEU A 7 -2.67 8.20 3.86
C LEU A 7 -2.42 8.20 2.34
N PHE A 8 -3.38 7.66 1.59
CA PHE A 8 -3.36 7.66 0.14
C PHE A 8 -4.57 8.41 -0.42
N ASN A 9 -4.32 9.16 -1.49
CA ASN A 9 -5.39 9.80 -2.25
C ASN A 9 -6.03 8.82 -3.23
N SER A 10 -7.20 9.14 -3.75
CA SER A 10 -7.96 8.31 -4.71
C SER A 10 -7.14 7.86 -5.92
N SER A 11 -6.29 8.74 -6.47
CA SER A 11 -5.41 8.40 -7.60
C SER A 11 -4.35 7.35 -7.24
N GLU A 12 -3.72 7.50 -6.08
CA GLU A 12 -2.66 6.59 -5.61
C GLU A 12 -3.24 5.23 -5.23
N LEU A 13 -4.41 5.22 -4.58
CA LEU A 13 -5.18 4.00 -4.31
C LEU A 13 -5.56 3.29 -5.59
N GLY A 14 -5.98 4.01 -6.62
CA GLY A 14 -6.28 3.45 -7.93
C GLY A 14 -5.06 2.76 -8.56
N MET A 15 -3.87 3.36 -8.45
CA MET A 15 -2.64 2.75 -8.92
C MET A 15 -2.24 1.52 -8.10
N LEU A 16 -2.24 1.62 -6.77
CA LEU A 16 -1.95 0.50 -5.87
C LEU A 16 -2.89 -0.68 -6.14
N SER A 17 -4.20 -0.40 -6.22
CA SER A 17 -5.23 -1.39 -6.56
C SER A 17 -4.94 -2.05 -7.91
N SER A 18 -4.62 -1.25 -8.92
CA SER A 18 -4.29 -1.73 -10.26
C SER A 18 -3.03 -2.60 -10.26
N ALA A 19 -2.02 -2.27 -9.45
CA ALA A 19 -0.83 -3.08 -9.33
C ALA A 19 -1.08 -4.41 -8.62
N PHE A 20 -1.90 -4.44 -7.57
CA PHE A 20 -2.34 -5.69 -6.95
C PHE A 20 -3.13 -6.57 -7.93
N LEU A 21 -4.02 -5.98 -8.73
CA LEU A 21 -4.77 -6.68 -9.77
C LEU A 21 -3.85 -7.24 -10.87
N LYS A 22 -2.84 -6.48 -11.27
CA LYS A 22 -1.83 -6.87 -12.27
C LYS A 22 -0.76 -7.83 -11.73
N ASN A 23 -0.86 -8.26 -10.47
CA ASN A 23 0.16 -9.11 -9.82
C ASN A 23 1.56 -8.46 -9.81
N LEU A 24 1.63 -7.12 -9.85
CA LEU A 24 2.89 -6.36 -9.80
C LEU A 24 3.48 -6.33 -8.38
N PHE A 25 2.60 -6.34 -7.37
CA PHE A 25 2.96 -6.37 -5.95
C PHE A 25 2.39 -7.60 -5.28
N PRO A 26 3.02 -8.09 -4.20
CA PRO A 26 2.46 -9.16 -3.38
C PRO A 26 1.06 -8.75 -2.92
N LYS A 27 0.06 -9.61 -3.15
CA LYS A 27 -1.27 -9.35 -2.63
C LYS A 27 -1.23 -9.45 -1.10
N PRO A 28 -1.91 -8.55 -0.39
CA PRO A 28 -2.05 -8.68 1.05
C PRO A 28 -2.90 -9.91 1.36
N ASN A 29 -2.60 -10.63 2.43
CA ASN A 29 -3.55 -11.62 2.96
C ASN A 29 -4.58 -10.92 3.85
N LYS A 30 -5.67 -11.62 4.14
CA LYS A 30 -6.70 -11.17 5.07
C LYS A 30 -6.09 -10.71 6.41
N GLY A 31 -6.36 -9.46 6.79
CA GLY A 31 -5.82 -8.84 8.01
C GLY A 31 -4.43 -8.20 7.86
N GLN A 32 -3.69 -8.42 6.76
CA GLN A 32 -2.38 -7.79 6.53
C GLN A 32 -2.48 -6.38 5.91
N LEU A 33 -3.60 -6.09 5.24
CA LEU A 33 -3.90 -4.76 4.75
C LEU A 33 -5.33 -4.40 5.16
N LEU A 34 -5.43 -3.36 5.97
CA LEU A 34 -6.69 -2.79 6.39
C LEU A 34 -6.82 -1.39 5.79
N SER A 35 -8.05 -0.95 5.58
CA SER A 35 -8.34 0.37 5.03
C SER A 35 -9.40 1.09 5.85
N LYS A 36 -9.17 2.38 6.06
CA LYS A 36 -10.13 3.28 6.70
C LYS A 36 -10.26 4.54 5.86
N CYS A 37 -11.40 4.71 5.22
CA CYS A 37 -11.72 5.91 4.46
C CYS A 37 -12.53 6.87 5.33
N VAL A 38 -12.05 8.11 5.50
CA VAL A 38 -12.73 9.17 6.24
C VAL A 38 -12.80 10.40 5.34
N ASN A 39 -14.01 10.87 5.02
CA ASN A 39 -14.25 12.08 4.20
C ASN A 39 -13.57 12.10 2.80
N GLY A 40 -13.31 10.94 2.21
CA GLY A 40 -12.75 10.82 0.85
C GLY A 40 -11.24 10.54 0.81
N ASP A 41 -10.54 10.73 1.93
CA ASP A 41 -9.17 10.26 2.11
C ASP A 41 -9.19 8.85 2.69
N CYS A 42 -8.40 7.93 2.12
CA CYS A 42 -8.27 6.58 2.68
C CYS A 42 -6.88 6.36 3.27
N THR A 43 -6.87 6.03 4.54
CA THR A 43 -5.70 5.57 5.26
C THR A 43 -5.61 4.05 5.12
N LEU A 44 -4.49 3.57 4.63
CA LEU A 44 -4.16 2.15 4.59
C LEU A 44 -3.30 1.80 5.81
N TYR A 45 -3.59 0.67 6.42
CA TYR A 45 -2.86 0.10 7.54
C TYR A 45 -2.25 -1.23 7.11
N PHE A 46 -0.94 -1.26 7.07
CA PHE A 46 -0.12 -2.38 6.66
C PHE A 46 0.38 -3.10 7.90
N ASP A 47 0.27 -4.41 7.92
CA ASP A 47 1.03 -5.23 8.85
C ASP A 47 2.54 -5.01 8.64
N LEU A 48 3.34 -5.13 9.71
CA LEU A 48 4.79 -4.86 9.64
C LEU A 48 5.53 -5.78 8.68
N ASP A 49 5.23 -7.09 8.70
CA ASP A 49 5.88 -8.07 7.82
C ASP A 49 5.46 -7.85 6.36
N TYR A 50 4.18 -7.55 6.16
CA TYR A 50 3.66 -7.23 4.84
C TYR A 50 4.23 -5.92 4.28
N HIS A 51 4.34 -4.89 5.14
CA HIS A 51 4.90 -3.59 4.78
C HIS A 51 6.33 -3.71 4.26
N GLU A 52 7.17 -4.48 4.97
CA GLU A 52 8.56 -4.70 4.56
C GLU A 52 8.66 -5.41 3.20
N LYS A 53 7.84 -6.45 2.98
CA LYS A 53 7.75 -7.14 1.68
C LYS A 53 7.27 -6.22 0.56
N LEU A 54 6.30 -5.35 0.85
CA LEU A 54 5.77 -4.40 -0.11
C LEU A 54 6.81 -3.33 -0.46
N ASP A 55 7.45 -2.70 0.53
CA ASP A 55 8.52 -1.70 0.33
C ASP A 55 9.67 -2.30 -0.50
N LEU A 56 10.11 -3.51 -0.17
CA LEU A 56 11.20 -4.19 -0.87
C LEU A 56 10.82 -4.49 -2.31
N THR A 57 9.58 -4.95 -2.57
CA THR A 57 9.10 -5.21 -3.93
C THR A 57 8.98 -3.93 -4.75
N ILE A 58 8.40 -2.87 -4.17
CA ILE A 58 8.28 -1.55 -4.82
C ILE A 58 9.65 -1.01 -5.20
N ARG A 59 10.62 -1.07 -4.27
CA ARG A 59 12.01 -0.64 -4.53
C ARG A 59 12.66 -1.49 -5.62
N GLN A 60 12.49 -2.81 -5.60
CA GLN A 60 12.98 -3.66 -6.69
C GLN A 60 12.41 -3.24 -8.04
N LYS A 61 11.09 -3.01 -8.13
CA LYS A 61 10.43 -2.56 -9.37
C LYS A 61 10.93 -1.19 -9.84
N TYR A 62 11.22 -0.29 -8.89
CA TYR A 62 11.87 0.98 -9.17
C TYR A 62 13.27 0.79 -9.78
N TYR A 63 14.11 -0.05 -9.16
CA TYR A 63 15.46 -0.36 -9.67
C TYR A 63 15.46 -1.13 -10.99
N GLU A 64 14.43 -1.95 -11.25
CA GLU A 64 14.21 -2.61 -12.55
C GLU A 64 13.77 -1.62 -13.66
N GLY A 65 13.52 -0.36 -13.31
CA GLY A 65 13.07 0.67 -14.25
C GLY A 65 11.62 0.51 -14.67
N GLN A 66 10.80 -0.27 -13.96
CA GLN A 66 9.38 -0.43 -14.31
C GLN A 66 8.59 0.87 -14.12
N PHE A 67 8.98 1.69 -13.15
CA PHE A 67 8.33 2.97 -12.88
C PHE A 67 8.65 3.96 -14.00
N ALA A 68 9.90 4.05 -14.42
CA ALA A 68 10.34 4.90 -15.55
C ALA A 68 9.77 4.46 -16.91
N ARG A 69 9.47 3.17 -17.06
CA ARG A 69 8.77 2.64 -18.25
C ARG A 69 7.25 2.85 -18.21
N SER A 70 6.70 3.27 -17.06
CA SER A 70 5.28 3.56 -16.90
C SER A 70 5.04 5.04 -17.14
N ASN A 71 3.89 5.39 -17.73
CA ASN A 71 3.42 6.78 -17.88
C ASN A 71 3.04 7.46 -16.54
N ALA A 72 3.44 6.85 -15.42
CA ALA A 72 3.04 7.12 -14.06
C ALA A 72 4.25 7.13 -13.11
N GLU A 73 5.45 7.38 -13.64
CA GLU A 73 6.71 7.33 -12.88
C GLU A 73 6.64 8.18 -11.60
N SER A 74 6.18 9.43 -11.73
CA SER A 74 6.06 10.37 -10.61
C SER A 74 5.14 9.83 -9.51
N GLU A 75 3.96 9.32 -9.88
CA GLU A 75 3.02 8.72 -8.94
C GLU A 75 3.59 7.46 -8.28
N TRP A 76 4.31 6.62 -9.03
CA TRP A 76 4.97 5.44 -8.46
C TRP A 76 6.07 5.81 -7.47
N ASN A 77 6.88 6.81 -7.80
CA ASN A 77 7.88 7.35 -6.88
C ASN A 77 7.20 7.92 -5.61
N ASN A 78 6.06 8.58 -5.76
CA ASN A 78 5.30 9.09 -4.63
C ASN A 78 4.75 7.96 -3.75
N ILE A 79 4.19 6.91 -4.35
CA ILE A 79 3.73 5.70 -3.62
C ILE A 79 4.89 5.06 -2.88
N MET A 80 6.07 4.93 -3.51
CA MET A 80 7.27 4.39 -2.86
C MET A 80 7.67 5.23 -1.65
N ILE A 81 7.74 6.55 -1.81
CA ILE A 81 8.07 7.46 -0.70
C ILE A 81 7.05 7.31 0.42
N LYS A 82 5.75 7.30 0.11
CA LYS A 82 4.67 7.14 1.09
C LYS A 82 4.73 5.81 1.83
N VAL A 83 4.92 4.70 1.10
CA VAL A 83 5.10 3.40 1.74
C VAL A 83 6.33 3.47 2.65
N ASN A 84 7.43 4.07 2.21
CA ASN A 84 8.62 4.17 3.03
C ASN A 84 8.45 5.06 4.28
N THR A 85 7.72 6.16 4.17
CA THR A 85 7.42 7.10 5.25
C THR A 85 6.16 6.71 6.05
N ALA A 86 5.64 5.50 5.85
CA ALA A 86 4.49 5.01 6.61
C ALA A 86 4.80 5.00 8.11
N GLU A 87 3.92 5.62 8.89
CA GLU A 87 4.11 5.83 10.31
C GLU A 87 3.68 4.59 11.10
N LEU A 88 4.48 4.21 12.09
CA LEU A 88 4.10 3.17 13.05
C LEU A 88 2.89 3.63 13.86
N THR A 89 1.88 2.78 13.95
CA THR A 89 0.66 2.99 14.73
C THR A 89 0.33 1.76 15.55
N ASN A 90 -0.18 2.01 16.75
CA ASN A 90 -0.70 1.01 17.68
C ASN A 90 -2.21 1.13 17.84
N GLU A 91 -2.88 1.73 16.86
CA GLU A 91 -4.33 1.90 16.88
C GLU A 91 -5.06 0.56 16.95
N ASP A 92 -6.19 0.58 17.64
CA ASP A 92 -7.09 -0.56 17.66
C ASP A 92 -7.70 -0.71 16.26
N THR A 93 -7.24 -1.72 15.54
CA THR A 93 -7.62 -1.98 14.15
C THR A 93 -8.80 -2.95 14.05
N THR A 94 -9.45 -3.26 15.17
CA THR A 94 -10.58 -4.21 15.26
C THR A 94 -11.78 -3.77 14.43
N ASP A 95 -11.96 -2.45 14.28
CA ASP A 95 -13.06 -1.83 13.51
C ASP A 95 -12.68 -1.47 12.08
N PHE A 96 -11.49 -1.86 11.61
CA PHE A 96 -11.01 -1.48 10.28
C PHE A 96 -11.47 -2.49 9.24
N ASP A 97 -11.80 -1.98 8.05
CA ASP A 97 -12.25 -2.83 6.97
C ASP A 97 -11.05 -3.55 6.34
N THR A 98 -11.20 -4.85 6.10
CA THR A 98 -10.17 -5.59 5.38
C THR A 98 -10.14 -5.11 3.94
N TYR A 99 -8.96 -4.76 3.44
CA TYR A 99 -8.86 -4.25 2.09
C TYR A 99 -9.41 -5.27 1.08
N TRP A 100 -10.34 -4.85 0.22
CA TRP A 100 -11.11 -5.74 -0.66
C TRP A 100 -10.28 -6.55 -1.65
N LEU A 101 -9.02 -6.17 -1.90
CA LEU A 101 -8.05 -6.90 -2.73
C LEU A 101 -7.21 -7.92 -1.95
N SER A 102 -7.46 -8.08 -0.64
CA SER A 102 -6.77 -9.07 0.17
C SER A 102 -7.16 -10.48 -0.29
N ALA A 103 -6.16 -11.33 -0.48
CA ALA A 103 -6.37 -12.75 -0.74
C ALA A 103 -6.98 -13.43 0.51
N ASP A 104 -7.90 -14.37 0.29
CA ASP A 104 -8.52 -15.19 1.32
C ASP A 104 -7.57 -16.30 1.81
#